data_AF-A0A256LJI6-F1
#
_entry.id   AF-A0A256LJI6-F1
#
_cell.length_a   1.000
_cell.length_b   1.000
_cell.length_c   1.000
_cell.angle_alpha   90.00
_cell.angle_beta   90.00
_cell.angle_gamma   90.00
#
_symmetry.space_group_name_H-M   'P 1'
#
loop_
_entity.id
_entity.type
_entity.pdbx_description
1 polymer ?
#
loop_
_entity_poly.entity_id
_entity_poly.type
_entity_poly.pdbx_seq_one_letter_code
_entity_poly.pdbx_strand_id
1 'polypeptide(L)'
;MMNQNEKTLIQNLEEFATEQDIDCVWLNTNPKYIPVSDPKDRVVFMNKNWEYSEKSSFALAYGIEAVIHENSSVDALNAYAQNLIKEFKHC
;
A
#
# COMPACT_ATOMS: atom_id res chain seq x y z
N MET A 1 -13.58 -8.32 8.38
CA MET A 1 -12.32 -8.64 9.11
C MET A 1 -11.33 -9.19 8.09
N MET A 2 -10.10 -8.66 8.07
CA MET A 2 -9.02 -9.18 7.23
C MET A 2 -8.63 -10.61 7.66
N ASN A 3 -8.42 -11.50 6.70
CA ASN A 3 -7.94 -12.85 6.96
C ASN A 3 -6.43 -12.83 7.30
N GLN A 4 -5.90 -13.96 7.77
CA GLN A 4 -4.50 -14.05 8.21
C GLN A 4 -3.51 -13.78 7.08
N ASN A 5 -3.77 -14.30 5.88
CA ASN A 5 -2.89 -14.13 4.72
C ASN A 5 -2.79 -12.65 4.30
N GLU A 6 -3.90 -11.93 4.35
CA GLU A 6 -3.95 -10.49 4.05
C GLU A 6 -3.13 -9.68 5.07
N LYS A 7 -3.19 -10.04 6.35
CA LYS A 7 -2.39 -9.40 7.39
C LYS A 7 -0.89 -9.63 7.18
N THR A 8 -0.49 -10.87 6.89
CA THR A 8 0.91 -11.20 6.60
C THR A 8 1.41 -10.45 5.37
N LEU A 9 0.61 -10.40 4.30
CA LEU A 9 0.96 -9.63 3.11
C LEU A 9 1.13 -8.14 3.41
N ILE A 10 0.22 -7.54 4.18
CA ILE A 10 0.35 -6.13 4.60
C ILE A 10 1.65 -5.91 5.39
N GLN A 11 1.98 -6.79 6.33
CA GLN A 11 3.22 -6.71 7.11
C GLN A 11 4.46 -6.76 6.20
N ASN A 12 4.51 -7.70 5.26
CA ASN A 12 5.62 -7.81 4.30
C ASN A 12 5.76 -6.53 3.44
N LEU A 13 4.64 -5.92 3.03
CA LEU A 13 4.64 -4.67 2.29
C LEU A 13 5.11 -3.48 3.14
N GLU A 14 4.76 -3.43 4.43
CA GLU A 14 5.24 -2.41 5.36
C GLU A 14 6.74 -2.53 5.64
N GLU A 15 7.25 -3.76 5.76
CA GLU A 15 8.68 -4.04 5.88
C GLU A 15 9.42 -3.57 4.63
N PHE A 16 8.92 -3.93 3.44
CA PHE A 16 9.48 -3.45 2.17
C PHE A 16 9.46 -1.91 2.09
N ALA A 17 8.36 -1.26 2.44
CA ALA A 17 8.26 0.20 2.46
C ALA A 17 9.32 0.82 3.37
N THR A 18 9.52 0.24 4.56
CA THR A 18 10.54 0.68 5.52
C THR A 18 11.94 0.55 4.93
N GLU A 19 12.25 -0.55 4.25
CA GLU A 19 13.54 -0.75 3.56
C GLU A 19 13.77 0.27 2.44
N GLN A 20 12.68 0.76 1.82
CA GLN A 20 12.71 1.82 0.81
C GLN A 20 12.68 3.23 1.41
N ASP A 21 12.77 3.41 2.74
CA ASP A 21 12.63 4.73 3.39
C ASP A 21 11.27 5.38 3.08
N ILE A 22 10.19 4.60 3.23
CA ILE A 22 8.80 5.03 3.01
C ILE A 22 7.98 4.76 4.29
N ASP A 23 7.41 5.82 4.85
CA ASP A 23 6.59 5.74 6.05
C ASP A 23 5.16 5.27 5.73
N CYS A 24 4.71 4.21 6.40
CA CYS A 24 3.32 3.73 6.30
C CYS A 24 2.51 4.15 7.53
N VAL A 25 1.64 5.15 7.37
CA VAL A 25 0.87 5.73 8.48
C VAL A 25 -0.59 5.25 8.44
N TRP A 26 -0.99 4.49 9.46
CA TRP A 26 -2.36 3.99 9.59
C TRP A 26 -3.24 4.90 10.44
N LEU A 27 -4.11 5.65 9.76
CA LEU A 27 -5.07 6.55 10.36
C LEU A 27 -6.28 5.78 10.90
N ASN A 28 -6.78 6.21 12.07
CA ASN A 28 -8.01 5.69 12.66
C ASN A 28 -9.23 6.52 12.21
N THR A 29 -9.42 6.62 10.89
CA THR A 29 -10.60 7.26 10.31
C THR A 29 -11.39 6.23 9.50
N ASN A 30 -12.66 6.51 9.21
CA ASN A 30 -13.49 5.69 8.33
C ASN A 30 -13.88 6.50 7.08
N PRO A 31 -12.90 6.84 6.21
CA PRO A 31 -13.20 7.60 5.03
C PRO A 31 -13.70 6.68 3.92
N LYS A 32 -14.55 7.22 3.07
CA LYS A 32 -14.91 6.59 1.78
C LYS A 32 -13.82 6.77 0.73
N TYR A 33 -12.85 7.65 0.96
CA TYR A 33 -11.77 7.92 0.02
C TYR A 33 -10.64 6.89 0.11
N ILE A 34 -9.96 6.70 -1.02
CA ILE A 34 -8.84 5.75 -1.20
C ILE A 34 -7.63 6.25 -0.40
N PRO A 35 -6.82 5.36 0.22
CA PRO A 35 -5.52 5.72 0.78
C PRO A 35 -4.71 6.64 -0.15
N VAL A 36 -3.97 7.58 0.44
CA VAL A 36 -3.24 8.63 -0.29
C VAL A 36 -1.75 8.46 -0.01
N SER A 37 -0.91 8.70 -1.00
CA SER A 37 0.53 8.79 -0.84
C SER A 37 1.06 10.17 -1.21
N ASP A 38 2.16 10.56 -0.58
CA ASP A 38 2.94 11.76 -0.92
C ASP A 38 4.37 11.33 -1.28
N PRO A 39 4.76 11.38 -2.56
CA PRO A 39 6.11 11.00 -2.99
C PRO A 39 7.23 11.88 -2.43
N LYS A 40 6.95 13.16 -2.11
CA LYS A 40 7.98 14.10 -1.61
C LYS A 40 8.30 13.84 -0.16
N ASP A 41 7.25 13.63 0.63
CA ASP A 41 7.37 13.29 2.05
C ASP A 41 7.62 11.78 2.27
N ARG A 42 7.67 11.01 1.17
CA ARG A 42 7.87 9.55 1.16
C ARG A 42 6.95 8.81 2.12
N VAL A 43 5.65 9.12 2.07
CA VAL A 43 4.68 8.60 3.04
C VAL A 43 3.44 8.06 2.34
N VAL A 44 2.88 6.97 2.89
CA VAL A 44 1.59 6.38 2.51
C VAL A 44 0.64 6.43 3.69
N PHE A 45 -0.50 7.10 3.52
CA PHE A 45 -1.57 7.20 4.52
C PHE A 45 -2.65 6.16 4.26
N MET A 46 -2.66 5.12 5.10
CA MET A 46 -3.64 4.04 5.09
C MET A 46 -4.75 4.29 6.11
N ASN A 47 -5.92 3.68 5.92
CA ASN A 47 -7.06 3.81 6.83
C ASN A 47 -7.41 2.47 7.46
N LYS A 48 -7.36 2.39 8.80
CA LYS A 48 -7.63 1.16 9.55
C LYS A 48 -9.06 0.65 9.38
N ASN A 49 -10.01 1.57 9.29
CA ASN A 49 -11.44 1.27 9.16
C ASN A 49 -11.97 1.57 7.76
N TRP A 50 -11.11 1.45 6.74
CA TRP A 50 -11.52 1.73 5.36
C TRP A 50 -12.69 0.83 4.94
N GLU A 51 -13.69 1.41 4.26
CA GLU A 51 -14.88 0.70 3.77
C GLU A 51 -14.50 -0.48 2.87
N TYR A 52 -13.40 -0.36 2.09
CA TYR A 52 -12.89 -1.38 1.18
C TYR A 52 -11.69 -2.13 1.76
N SER A 53 -11.79 -2.56 3.02
CA SER A 53 -10.69 -3.22 3.74
C SER A 53 -10.07 -4.41 2.99
N GLU A 54 -10.83 -5.10 2.14
CA GLU A 54 -10.38 -6.19 1.26
C GLU A 54 -9.41 -5.76 0.15
N LYS A 55 -9.27 -4.45 -0.09
CA LYS A 55 -8.33 -3.87 -1.06
C LYS A 55 -7.09 -3.28 -0.40
N SER A 56 -6.90 -3.49 0.91
CA SER A 56 -5.85 -2.78 1.66
C SER A 56 -4.45 -3.16 1.22
N SER A 57 -4.17 -4.44 0.95
CA SER A 57 -2.86 -4.84 0.39
C SER A 57 -2.59 -4.16 -0.96
N PHE A 58 -3.59 -4.12 -1.83
CA PHE A 58 -3.47 -3.45 -3.12
C PHE A 58 -3.26 -1.94 -2.97
N ALA A 59 -4.04 -1.27 -2.12
CA ALA A 59 -3.90 0.16 -1.91
C ALA A 59 -2.56 0.53 -1.28
N LEU A 60 -2.04 -0.29 -0.37
CA LEU A 60 -0.71 -0.12 0.21
C LEU A 60 0.38 -0.29 -0.86
N ALA A 61 0.36 -1.40 -1.60
CA ALA A 61 1.32 -1.64 -2.68
C ALA A 61 1.29 -0.52 -3.73
N TYR A 62 0.10 -0.06 -4.13
CA TYR A 62 -0.05 1.06 -5.05
C TYR A 62 0.53 2.36 -4.48
N GLY A 63 0.27 2.65 -3.20
CA GLY A 63 0.80 3.84 -2.53
C GLY A 63 2.33 3.83 -2.47
N ILE A 64 2.94 2.69 -2.14
CA ILE A 64 4.39 2.48 -2.14
C ILE A 64 4.97 2.74 -3.53
N GLU A 65 4.41 2.09 -4.56
CA GLU A 65 4.87 2.25 -5.94
C GLU A 65 4.67 3.67 -6.47
N ALA A 66 3.61 4.37 -6.05
CA ALA A 66 3.40 5.77 -6.39
C ALA A 66 4.46 6.69 -5.76
N VAL A 67 4.98 6.35 -4.58
CA VAL A 67 6.11 7.07 -3.94
C VAL A 67 7.42 6.79 -4.68
N ILE A 68 7.68 5.54 -5.06
CA ILE A 68 8.90 5.13 -5.78
C ILE A 68 8.91 5.70 -7.21
N HIS A 69 7.75 5.73 -7.85
CA HIS A 69 7.58 6.06 -9.26
C HIS A 69 6.65 7.27 -9.48
N GLU A 70 6.94 8.40 -8.82
CA GLU A 70 6.13 9.64 -8.81
C GLU A 70 5.58 10.07 -10.19
N ASN A 71 6.34 9.86 -11.26
CA ASN A 71 5.99 10.32 -12.61
C ASN A 71 5.38 9.23 -13.52
N SER A 72 5.06 8.07 -12.96
CA SER A 72 4.48 6.96 -13.72
C SER A 72 3.00 7.15 -14.01
N SER A 73 2.54 6.54 -15.11
CA SER A 73 1.12 6.48 -15.43
C SER A 73 0.38 5.56 -14.46
N VAL A 74 -0.94 5.76 -14.35
CA VAL A 74 -1.82 4.89 -13.55
C VAL A 74 -1.69 3.42 -13.96
N ASP A 75 -1.59 3.13 -15.26
CA ASP A 75 -1.45 1.75 -15.76
C ASP A 75 -0.11 1.11 -15.34
N ALA A 76 0.97 1.89 -15.34
CA ALA A 76 2.27 1.43 -14.87
C ALA A 76 2.23 1.15 -13.36
N LEU A 77 1.69 2.07 -12.56
CA LEU A 77 1.54 1.91 -11.11
C LEU A 77 0.68 0.68 -10.76
N ASN A 78 -0.41 0.44 -11.49
CA ASN A 78 -1.22 -0.77 -11.34
C ASN A 78 -0.40 -2.05 -11.60
N ALA A 79 0.43 -2.05 -12.64
CA ALA A 79 1.27 -3.19 -12.97
C ALA A 79 2.35 -3.42 -11.89
N TYR A 80 3.01 -2.36 -11.41
CA TYR A 80 4.00 -2.44 -10.33
C TYR A 80 3.39 -2.99 -9.05
N ALA A 81 2.25 -2.43 -8.61
CA ALA A 81 1.57 -2.88 -7.40
C ALA A 81 1.17 -4.36 -7.48
N GLN A 82 0.68 -4.82 -8.64
CA GLN A 82 0.36 -6.24 -8.82
C GLN A 82 1.59 -7.15 -8.79
N ASN A 83 2.72 -6.70 -9.33
CA ASN A 83 3.96 -7.46 -9.30
C ASN A 83 4.52 -7.54 -7.89
N LEU A 84 4.53 -6.43 -7.15
CA LEU A 84 4.94 -6.36 -5.76
C LEU A 84 4.11 -7.31 -4.88
N ILE A 85 2.79 -7.32 -5.05
CA ILE A 85 1.91 -8.25 -4.33
C ILE A 85 2.22 -9.71 -4.66
N LYS A 86 2.53 -10.03 -5.92
CA LYS A 86 2.87 -11.40 -6.32
C LYS A 86 4.18 -11.85 -5.67
N GLU A 87 5.16 -10.96 -5.59
CA GLU A 87 6.44 -11.22 -4.94
C GLU A 87 6.25 -11.61 -3.47
N PHE A 88 5.50 -10.79 -2.71
CA PHE A 88 5.30 -11.02 -1.27
C PHE A 88 4.19 -12.00 -0.89
N LYS A 89 3.34 -12.42 -1.83
CA LYS A 89 2.35 -13.50 -1.60
C LYS A 89 2.95 -14.89 -1.54
N HIS A 90 4.20 -15.06 -1.99
CA HIS A 90 4.89 -16.34 -2.06
C HIS A 90 6.05 -16.48 -1.07
N CYS A 91 6.21 -15.50 -0.16
CA CYS A 91 7.16 -15.53 0.94
C CYS A 91 6.58 -16.22 2.19
#